data_AF-A0A930A710-F1
#
_entry.id   AF-A0A930A710-F1
#
_cell.length_a   1.000
_cell.length_b   1.000
_cell.length_c   1.000
_cell.angle_alpha   90.00
_cell.angle_beta   90.00
_cell.angle_gamma   90.00
#
_symmetry.space_group_name_H-M   'P 1'
#
loop_
_entity.id
_entity.type
_entity.pdbx_description
1 polymer ?
#
loop_
_entity_poly.entity_id
_entity_poly.type
_entity_poly.pdbx_seq_one_letter_code
_entity_poly.pdbx_strand_id
1 'polypeptide(L)'
;MAFNTSMTSQSQTNPTDNINTRGIQFYNGDATIVFDYWNGMASIKIHPALPEAERANKQVYDYKKSVSVALSPDNAVLMGKYIKEDILPAIEKGEECTRAVVSARVNLFVVSTGVNQYGEVKPFIGIYRKLDENRIPAESMVFHFDKHPVITKYAPTTGEIDMNSQYTELVGVGEFFTACSALMNAGVHADNFSNRFRINREYEFRAAASGKLGIDNGSGNRTNFVNRSNGGTTQNIWDIKTPTDNLTNDNGGGSLAETSTASFDALSDLM
;
A
#
# COMPACT_ATOMS: atom_id res chain seq x y z
N MET A 1 20.54 -54.96 12.92
CA MET A 1 19.20 -54.52 12.48
C MET A 1 19.11 -53.02 12.74
N ALA A 2 19.10 -52.23 11.67
CA ALA A 2 19.04 -50.78 11.73
C ALA A 2 17.57 -50.34 11.86
N PHE A 3 17.23 -49.64 12.93
CA PHE A 3 15.93 -48.98 13.06
C PHE A 3 16.04 -47.58 12.44
N ASN A 4 15.39 -47.45 11.30
CA ASN A 4 15.29 -46.23 10.51
C ASN A 4 14.31 -45.27 11.21
N THR A 5 14.83 -44.30 11.96
CA THR A 5 14.03 -43.20 12.53
C THR A 5 14.07 -42.03 11.55
N SER A 6 13.26 -42.12 10.49
CA SER A 6 13.07 -41.05 9.52
C SER A 6 11.59 -40.80 9.28
N MET A 7 10.87 -40.29 10.28
CA MET A 7 9.60 -39.58 10.08
C MET A 7 9.35 -38.63 11.26
N THR A 8 10.03 -37.49 11.26
CA THR A 8 9.60 -36.29 12.00
C THR A 8 10.25 -35.07 11.36
N SER A 9 9.57 -34.47 10.39
CA SER A 9 9.51 -33.01 10.18
C SER A 9 8.74 -32.69 8.89
N GLN A 10 7.42 -32.90 8.88
CA GLN A 10 6.58 -32.02 8.07
C GLN A 10 6.24 -30.83 8.96
N SER A 11 7.12 -29.83 8.97
CA SER A 11 6.73 -28.50 9.40
C SER A 11 5.67 -28.00 8.41
N GLN A 12 4.40 -28.21 8.72
CA GLN A 12 3.32 -27.40 8.17
C GLN A 12 3.50 -25.97 8.71
N THR A 13 4.48 -25.25 8.19
CA THR A 13 4.40 -23.79 8.15
C THR A 13 3.35 -23.48 7.11
N ASN A 14 2.12 -23.20 7.56
CA ASN A 14 1.20 -22.43 6.73
C ASN A 14 1.98 -21.23 6.21
N PRO A 15 2.17 -21.05 4.89
CA PRO A 15 2.76 -19.83 4.40
C PRO A 15 1.76 -18.73 4.75
N THR A 16 2.02 -17.98 5.82
CA THR A 16 1.33 -16.72 6.04
C THR A 16 1.61 -15.87 4.81
N ASP A 17 0.57 -15.66 4.00
CA ASP A 17 0.65 -14.81 2.82
C ASP A 17 1.15 -13.42 3.26
N ASN A 18 2.24 -12.97 2.65
CA ASN A 18 2.72 -11.61 2.88
C ASN A 18 1.75 -10.64 2.22
N ILE A 19 1.04 -9.85 3.03
CA ILE A 19 0.08 -8.86 2.54
C ILE A 19 0.79 -7.51 2.49
N ASN A 20 0.88 -6.94 1.29
CA ASN A 20 1.42 -5.60 1.06
C ASN A 20 0.35 -4.71 0.43
N THR A 21 0.07 -3.58 1.06
CA THR A 21 -0.86 -2.56 0.56
C THR A 21 -0.11 -1.26 0.37
N ARG A 22 -0.29 -0.64 -0.79
CA ARG A 22 0.34 0.67 -1.06
C ARG A 22 -0.36 1.76 -0.29
N GLY A 23 0.41 2.66 0.31
CA GLY A 23 -0.12 3.88 0.91
C GLY A 23 0.22 5.09 0.04
N ILE A 24 0.90 6.07 0.64
CA ILE A 24 1.22 7.35 0.03
C ILE A 24 2.72 7.44 -0.30
N GLN A 25 3.05 8.21 -1.31
CA GLN A 25 4.44 8.45 -1.71
C GLN A 25 4.64 9.94 -1.99
N PHE A 26 5.70 10.50 -1.42
CA PHE A 26 6.13 11.88 -1.64
C PHE A 26 7.48 11.94 -2.35
N TYR A 27 7.74 13.08 -2.98
CA TYR A 27 8.82 13.26 -3.93
C TYR A 27 9.42 14.65 -3.73
N ASN A 28 10.75 14.74 -3.72
CA ASN A 28 11.46 16.02 -3.79
C ASN A 28 12.70 15.87 -4.69
N GLY A 29 13.50 16.93 -4.82
CA GLY A 29 14.70 16.91 -5.68
C GLY A 29 15.79 15.92 -5.26
N ASP A 30 15.80 15.54 -3.98
CA ASP A 30 16.88 14.81 -3.31
C ASP A 30 16.55 13.33 -3.04
N ALA A 31 15.27 13.00 -2.86
CA ALA A 31 14.78 11.68 -2.46
C ALA A 31 13.26 11.51 -2.72
N THR A 32 12.80 10.27 -2.60
CA THR A 32 11.37 9.94 -2.46
C THR A 32 11.16 9.10 -1.21
N ILE A 33 10.05 9.35 -0.52
CA ILE A 33 9.63 8.59 0.65
C ILE A 33 8.31 7.87 0.36
N VAL A 34 8.28 6.58 0.66
CA VAL A 34 7.14 5.67 0.43
C VAL A 34 6.61 5.20 1.78
N PHE A 35 5.31 5.35 1.99
CA PHE A 35 4.58 4.83 3.13
C PHE A 35 3.64 3.73 2.64
N ASP A 36 3.91 2.49 3.03
CA ASP A 36 3.13 1.30 2.68
C ASP A 36 2.62 0.62 3.95
N TYR A 37 1.75 -0.38 3.78
CA TYR A 37 1.37 -1.33 4.83
C TYR A 37 1.91 -2.71 4.48
N TRP A 38 2.65 -3.32 5.38
CA TRP A 38 3.23 -4.65 5.21
C TRP A 38 2.96 -5.49 6.44
N ASN A 39 2.23 -6.60 6.28
CA ASN A 39 1.91 -7.56 7.35
C ASN A 39 1.36 -6.88 8.63
N GLY A 40 0.42 -5.94 8.47
CA GLY A 40 -0.18 -5.21 9.59
C GLY A 40 0.73 -4.16 10.25
N MET A 41 1.86 -3.83 9.63
CA MET A 41 2.78 -2.76 10.06
C MET A 41 2.84 -1.64 9.02
N ALA A 42 3.15 -0.41 9.44
CA ALA A 42 3.47 0.67 8.52
C ALA A 42 4.91 0.52 8.07
N SER A 43 5.13 0.32 6.77
CA SER A 43 6.45 0.24 6.16
C SER A 43 6.80 1.58 5.56
N ILE A 44 7.87 2.21 6.04
CA ILE A 44 8.40 3.46 5.49
C ILE A 44 9.74 3.21 4.82
N LYS A 45 9.92 3.73 3.61
CA LYS A 45 11.14 3.58 2.81
C LYS A 45 11.56 4.91 2.23
N ILE A 46 12.84 5.25 2.32
CA ILE A 46 13.41 6.40 1.62
C ILE A 46 14.35 5.89 0.54
N HIS A 47 14.21 6.46 -0.65
CA HIS A 47 15.05 6.21 -1.81
C HIS A 47 15.70 7.54 -2.21
N PRO A 48 17.04 7.59 -2.36
CA PRO A 48 17.70 8.81 -2.80
C PRO A 48 17.43 9.04 -4.29
N ALA A 49 17.55 10.28 -4.73
CA ALA A 49 17.57 10.59 -6.15
C ALA A 49 18.83 10.00 -6.81
N LEU A 50 18.71 9.58 -8.07
CA LEU A 50 19.86 9.18 -8.87
C LEU A 50 20.77 10.41 -9.11
N PRO A 51 22.09 10.22 -9.29
CA PRO A 51 22.96 11.26 -9.81
C PRO A 51 22.39 11.85 -11.10
N GLU A 52 22.51 13.15 -11.32
CA GLU A 52 21.88 13.84 -12.46
C GLU A 52 22.22 13.19 -13.81
N ALA A 53 23.48 12.77 -13.99
CA ALA A 53 23.96 12.07 -15.18
C ALA A 53 23.29 10.70 -15.43
N GLU A 54 22.73 10.07 -14.40
CA GLU A 54 22.09 8.75 -14.45
C GLU A 54 20.56 8.83 -14.49
N ARG A 55 19.98 10.04 -14.36
CA ARG A 55 18.54 10.27 -14.46
C ARG A 55 18.10 10.13 -15.92
N ALA A 56 17.74 8.92 -16.33
CA ALA A 56 17.24 8.62 -17.67
C ALA A 56 15.78 8.15 -17.64
N ASN A 57 15.07 8.39 -18.75
CA ASN A 57 13.80 7.71 -19.10
C ASN A 57 12.82 7.48 -17.93
N LYS A 58 12.38 8.57 -17.29
CA LYS A 58 11.38 8.59 -16.20
C LYS A 58 11.84 7.98 -14.87
N GLN A 59 13.08 7.51 -14.74
CA GLN A 59 13.63 7.05 -13.47
C GLN A 59 14.45 8.16 -12.82
N VAL A 60 13.87 8.79 -11.79
CA VAL A 60 14.49 9.89 -11.04
C VAL A 60 15.18 9.39 -9.77
N TYR A 61 14.69 8.30 -9.18
CA TYR A 61 15.13 7.78 -7.89
C TYR A 61 15.78 6.39 -8.00
N ASP A 62 16.72 6.14 -7.11
CA ASP A 62 17.38 4.84 -6.98
C ASP A 62 16.54 3.92 -6.10
N TYR A 63 15.72 3.07 -6.73
CA TYR A 63 14.92 2.09 -6.00
C TYR A 63 15.72 0.88 -5.48
N LYS A 64 16.99 0.72 -5.89
CA LYS A 64 17.88 -0.34 -5.39
C LYS A 64 18.53 0.07 -4.08
N LYS A 65 18.89 1.35 -3.94
CA LYS A 65 19.38 1.92 -2.69
C LYS A 65 18.22 2.44 -1.85
N SER A 66 17.91 1.76 -0.75
CA SER A 66 16.85 2.21 0.14
C SER A 66 17.18 1.96 1.60
N VAL A 67 16.70 2.86 2.46
CA VAL A 67 16.68 2.64 3.91
C VAL A 67 15.22 2.54 4.31
N SER A 68 14.88 1.47 5.03
CA SER A 68 13.50 1.16 5.38
C SER A 68 13.32 0.79 6.85
N VAL A 69 12.14 1.08 7.37
CA VAL A 69 11.73 0.72 8.72
C VAL A 69 10.26 0.31 8.72
N ALA A 70 9.90 -0.66 9.56
CA ALA A 70 8.51 -1.02 9.80
C ALA A 70 8.10 -0.59 11.21
N LEU A 71 6.94 0.04 11.36
CA LEU A 71 6.39 0.47 12.64
C LEU A 71 5.19 -0.41 12.98
N SER A 72 5.12 -0.85 14.24
CA SER A 72 3.91 -1.44 14.80
C SER A 72 2.77 -0.41 14.77
N PRO A 73 1.50 -0.85 14.77
CA PRO A 73 0.35 0.06 14.80
C PRO A 73 0.44 1.11 15.91
N ASP A 74 0.83 0.71 17.13
CA ASP A 74 0.95 1.64 18.26
C ASP A 74 2.01 2.72 18.03
N ASN A 75 3.19 2.34 17.52
CA ASN A 75 4.26 3.28 17.20
C ASN A 75 3.89 4.20 16.03
N ALA A 76 3.14 3.69 15.05
CA ALA A 76 2.62 4.46 13.93
C ALA A 76 1.62 5.52 14.44
N VAL A 77 0.62 5.14 15.23
CA VAL A 77 -0.37 6.07 15.80
C VAL A 77 0.31 7.10 16.71
N LEU A 78 1.24 6.67 17.56
CA LEU A 78 2.01 7.57 18.42
C LEU A 78 2.79 8.61 17.60
N MET A 79 3.36 8.20 16.46
CA MET A 79 4.05 9.13 15.58
C MET A 79 3.09 10.12 14.91
N GLY A 80 1.90 9.67 14.50
CA GLY A 80 0.84 10.57 14.02
C GLY A 80 0.44 11.61 15.06
N LYS A 81 0.32 11.19 16.33
CA LYS A 81 0.08 12.08 17.47
C LYS A 81 1.21 13.11 17.64
N TYR A 82 2.47 12.66 17.65
CA TYR A 82 3.63 13.56 17.76
C TYR A 82 3.70 14.57 16.62
N ILE A 83 3.37 14.17 15.39
CA ILE A 83 3.34 15.10 14.26
C ILE A 83 2.30 16.20 14.51
N LYS A 84 1.07 15.82 14.91
CA LYS A 84 -0.05 16.75 15.09
C LYS A 84 0.10 17.67 16.31
N GLU A 85 0.53 17.11 17.44
CA GLU A 85 0.52 17.82 18.73
C GLU A 85 1.85 18.51 19.04
N ASP A 86 2.98 18.00 18.52
CA ASP A 86 4.30 18.54 18.86
C ASP A 86 5.00 19.18 17.65
N ILE A 87 5.08 18.49 16.50
CA ILE A 87 5.88 18.94 15.36
C ILE A 87 5.22 20.10 14.62
N LEU A 88 3.95 19.97 14.21
CA LEU A 88 3.26 21.02 13.46
C LEU A 88 3.17 22.34 14.27
N PRO A 89 2.81 22.34 15.56
CA PRO A 89 2.84 23.57 16.36
C PRO A 89 4.23 24.18 16.52
N ALA A 90 5.28 23.36 16.62
CA ALA A 90 6.65 23.86 16.69
C ALA A 90 7.10 24.52 15.38
N ILE A 91 6.68 23.99 14.23
CA ILE A 91 6.89 24.60 12.91
C ILE A 91 6.25 25.99 12.83
N GLU A 92 5.00 26.13 13.31
CA GLU A 92 4.30 27.42 13.30
C GLU A 92 4.99 28.48 14.17
N LYS A 93 5.62 28.05 15.28
CA LYS A 93 6.36 28.93 16.20
C LYS A 93 7.82 29.16 15.80
N GLY A 94 8.35 28.38 14.86
CA GLY A 94 9.77 28.40 14.52
C GLY A 94 10.68 27.76 15.58
N GLU A 95 10.15 26.83 16.37
CA GLU A 95 10.85 26.17 17.48
C GLU A 95 11.47 24.83 17.05
N GLU A 96 12.53 24.42 17.75
CA GLU A 96 13.07 23.06 17.59
C GLU A 96 12.12 22.05 18.25
N CYS A 97 11.75 21.02 17.49
CA CYS A 97 11.12 19.84 18.05
C CYS A 97 11.57 18.61 17.28
N THR A 98 12.01 17.59 18.01
CA THR A 98 12.37 16.28 17.46
C THR A 98 11.65 15.19 18.24
N ARG A 99 11.05 14.25 17.51
CA ARG A 99 10.35 13.07 18.05
C ARG A 99 10.78 11.83 17.32
N ALA A 100 10.89 10.73 18.06
CA ALA A 100 11.40 9.48 17.52
C ALA A 100 10.68 8.28 18.13
N VAL A 101 10.53 7.22 17.34
CA VAL A 101 10.07 5.91 17.81
C VAL A 101 11.10 4.84 17.46
N VAL A 102 11.27 3.89 18.37
CA VAL A 102 12.18 2.76 18.18
C VAL A 102 11.45 1.64 17.44
N SER A 103 12.09 1.08 16.43
CA SER A 103 11.64 -0.11 15.70
C SER A 103 12.66 -1.22 15.80
N ALA A 104 12.19 -2.45 16.07
CA ALA A 104 13.01 -3.65 16.19
C ALA A 104 14.24 -3.48 17.12
N ARG A 105 14.12 -2.64 18.16
CA ARG A 105 15.14 -2.29 19.16
C ARG A 105 16.37 -1.53 18.67
N VAL A 106 16.76 -1.68 17.40
CA VAL A 106 18.02 -1.15 16.84
C VAL A 106 17.83 -0.16 15.69
N ASN A 107 16.58 0.26 15.42
CA ASN A 107 16.28 1.26 14.41
C ASN A 107 15.45 2.39 15.02
N LEU A 108 15.56 3.60 14.47
CA LEU A 108 14.78 4.77 14.81
C LEU A 108 14.09 5.33 13.58
N PHE A 109 12.83 5.68 13.76
CA PHE A 109 12.08 6.55 12.87
C PHE A 109 11.92 7.91 13.55
N VAL A 110 12.40 8.97 12.92
CA VAL A 110 12.51 10.31 13.50
C VAL A 110 11.75 11.31 12.65
N VAL A 111 11.03 12.22 13.29
CA VAL A 111 10.48 13.43 12.69
C VAL A 111 11.04 14.62 13.45
N SER A 112 11.56 15.62 12.73
CA SER A 112 12.17 16.81 13.32
C SER A 112 11.76 18.07 12.55
N THR A 113 11.74 19.20 13.25
CA THR A 113 11.62 20.54 12.62
C THR A 113 12.93 21.01 11.98
N GLY A 114 14.06 20.39 12.34
CA GLY A 114 15.38 20.64 11.74
C GLY A 114 16.06 21.94 12.16
N VAL A 115 15.49 22.70 13.10
CA VAL A 115 15.98 24.02 13.51
C VAL A 115 17.39 23.92 14.12
N ASN A 116 17.63 22.95 14.99
CA ASN A 116 18.96 22.74 15.58
C ASN A 116 20.02 22.30 14.57
N GLN A 117 19.61 21.62 13.49
CA GLN A 117 20.54 21.06 12.51
C GLN A 117 20.83 22.03 11.37
N TYR A 118 19.84 22.82 10.95
CA TYR A 118 19.91 23.67 9.77
C TYR A 118 19.87 25.17 10.10
N GLY A 119 19.59 25.55 11.34
CA GLY A 119 19.46 26.95 11.78
C GLY A 119 18.13 27.61 11.37
N GLU A 120 17.28 26.90 10.63
CA GLU A 120 15.96 27.35 10.18
C GLU A 120 14.97 26.18 10.21
N VAL A 121 13.67 26.50 10.11
CA VAL A 121 12.63 25.48 10.02
C VAL A 121 12.77 24.75 8.69
N LYS A 122 13.29 23.53 8.75
CA LYS A 122 13.48 22.63 7.62
C LYS A 122 13.09 21.20 8.05
N PRO A 123 11.78 20.92 8.14
CA PRO A 123 11.30 19.69 8.71
C PRO A 123 11.68 18.49 7.85
N PHE A 124 11.93 17.36 8.52
CA PHE A 124 12.36 16.14 7.84
C PHE A 124 11.91 14.88 8.57
N ILE A 125 11.91 13.78 7.82
CA ILE A 125 11.85 12.41 8.34
C ILE A 125 13.21 11.75 8.18
N GLY A 126 13.71 11.17 9.27
CA GLY A 126 14.94 10.38 9.29
C GLY A 126 14.66 8.91 9.59
N ILE A 127 15.29 8.01 8.82
CA ILE A 127 15.38 6.60 9.16
C ILE A 127 16.84 6.30 9.52
N TYR A 128 17.06 5.82 10.74
CA TYR A 128 18.36 5.46 11.27
C TYR A 128 18.35 3.99 11.67
N ARG A 129 19.24 3.17 11.11
CA ARG A 129 19.24 1.72 11.31
C ARG A 129 20.56 1.23 11.89
N LYS A 130 20.48 0.05 12.52
CA LYS A 130 21.63 -0.66 13.10
C LYS A 130 22.41 0.25 14.05
N LEU A 131 21.70 0.79 15.04
CA LEU A 131 22.29 1.61 16.09
C LEU A 131 23.28 0.77 16.91
N ASP A 132 24.46 1.33 17.15
CA ASP A 132 25.45 0.74 18.04
C ASP A 132 25.12 1.03 19.53
N GLU A 133 26.02 0.63 20.43
CA GLU A 133 25.88 0.83 21.88
C GLU A 133 25.80 2.33 22.27
N ASN A 134 26.42 3.20 21.47
CA ASN A 134 26.40 4.65 21.63
C ASN A 134 25.21 5.31 20.89
N ARG A 135 24.31 4.52 20.30
CA ARG A 135 23.17 4.94 19.48
C ARG A 135 23.58 5.70 18.22
N ILE A 136 24.76 5.40 17.68
CA ILE A 136 25.23 5.89 16.40
C ILE A 136 24.73 4.93 15.31
N PRO A 137 24.06 5.42 14.26
CA PRO A 137 23.53 4.56 13.20
C PRO A 137 24.59 4.18 12.18
N ALA A 138 24.61 2.90 11.77
CA ALA A 138 25.44 2.45 10.66
C ALA A 138 24.84 2.80 9.27
N GLU A 139 23.50 2.91 9.20
CA GLU A 139 22.79 3.31 7.99
C GLU A 139 21.80 4.43 8.33
N SER A 140 21.78 5.51 7.56
CA SER A 140 20.83 6.59 7.75
C SER A 140 20.39 7.22 6.43
N MET A 141 19.14 7.64 6.37
CA MET A 141 18.64 8.44 5.25
C MET A 141 17.58 9.42 5.76
N VAL A 142 17.55 10.60 5.15
CA VAL A 142 16.64 11.69 5.52
C VAL A 142 15.85 12.13 4.29
N PHE A 143 14.57 12.42 4.49
CA PHE A 143 13.70 13.04 3.51
C PHE A 143 13.23 14.40 4.06
N HIS A 144 13.55 15.48 3.36
CA HIS A 144 13.12 16.84 3.71
C HIS A 144 11.78 17.17 3.08
N PHE A 145 10.95 17.90 3.81
CA PHE A 145 9.68 18.40 3.25
C PHE A 145 9.86 19.77 2.64
N ASP A 146 9.26 19.95 1.47
CA ASP A 146 9.21 21.23 0.79
C ASP A 146 7.95 22.01 1.19
N LYS A 147 8.04 23.34 1.11
CA LYS A 147 6.87 24.20 1.23
C LYS A 147 6.15 24.27 -0.10
N HIS A 148 4.83 24.07 -0.07
CA HIS A 148 3.97 24.19 -1.23
C HIS A 148 3.06 25.42 -1.12
N PRO A 149 2.80 26.14 -2.23
CA PRO A 149 1.85 27.23 -2.22
C PRO A 149 0.42 26.69 -2.04
N VAL A 150 -0.31 27.27 -1.10
CA VAL A 150 -1.70 26.95 -0.77
C VAL A 150 -2.53 28.22 -0.88
N ILE A 151 -3.62 28.15 -1.63
CA ILE A 151 -4.59 29.25 -1.73
C ILE A 151 -5.45 29.24 -0.47
N THR A 152 -5.36 30.29 0.34
CA THR A 152 -6.09 30.43 1.60
C THR A 152 -7.37 31.24 1.45
N LYS A 153 -7.44 32.13 0.44
CA LYS A 153 -8.66 32.84 0.06
C LYS A 153 -8.74 32.96 -1.45
N TYR A 154 -9.95 32.83 -1.97
CA TYR A 154 -10.27 33.02 -3.38
C TYR A 154 -11.56 33.83 -3.49
N ALA A 155 -11.50 34.97 -4.17
CA ALA A 155 -12.66 35.79 -4.47
C ALA A 155 -13.17 35.45 -5.89
N PRO A 156 -14.27 34.71 -6.05
CA PRO A 156 -14.69 34.20 -7.37
C PRO A 156 -15.12 35.29 -8.35
N THR A 157 -15.53 36.45 -7.85
CA THR A 157 -16.02 37.58 -8.64
C THR A 157 -14.89 38.45 -9.21
N THR A 158 -13.75 38.54 -8.52
CA THR A 158 -12.58 39.34 -8.93
C THR A 158 -11.42 38.49 -9.43
N GLY A 159 -11.40 37.20 -9.07
CA GLY A 159 -10.27 36.30 -9.34
C GLY A 159 -9.10 36.49 -8.38
N GLU A 160 -9.23 37.34 -7.35
CA GLU A 160 -8.16 37.60 -6.39
C GLU A 160 -7.89 36.37 -5.50
N ILE A 161 -6.61 36.12 -5.24
CA ILE A 161 -6.14 34.99 -4.44
C ILE A 161 -5.14 35.45 -3.37
N ASP A 162 -5.34 34.98 -2.15
CA ASP A 162 -4.33 35.01 -1.10
C ASP A 162 -3.63 33.65 -1.07
N MET A 163 -2.30 33.66 -1.17
CA MET A 163 -1.48 32.46 -1.07
C MET A 163 -0.62 32.47 0.19
N ASN A 164 -0.42 31.29 0.77
CA ASN A 164 0.57 31.04 1.81
C ASN A 164 1.36 29.76 1.49
N SER A 165 2.57 29.62 2.01
CA SER A 165 3.41 28.45 1.80
C SER A 165 3.37 27.55 3.02
N GLN A 166 2.99 26.28 2.83
CA GLN A 166 2.75 25.32 3.92
C GLN A 166 3.43 23.97 3.64
N TYR A 167 3.78 23.23 4.69
CA TYR A 167 4.30 21.85 4.58
C TYR A 167 3.14 20.84 4.46
N THR A 168 2.42 20.89 3.34
CA THR A 168 1.19 20.10 3.12
C THR A 168 1.44 18.59 3.21
N GLU A 169 2.60 18.12 2.76
CA GLU A 169 2.98 16.70 2.81
C GLU A 169 3.12 16.19 4.25
N LEU A 170 3.69 16.99 5.14
CA LEU A 170 3.86 16.63 6.56
C LEU A 170 2.50 16.48 7.26
N VAL A 171 1.52 17.32 6.90
CA VAL A 171 0.12 17.15 7.34
C VAL A 171 -0.44 15.81 6.84
N GLY A 172 -0.21 15.49 5.57
CA GLY A 172 -0.59 14.20 4.98
C GLY A 172 0.04 12.99 5.68
N VAL A 173 1.30 13.08 6.10
CA VAL A 173 1.97 12.05 6.90
C VAL A 173 1.31 11.90 8.28
N GLY A 174 0.99 13.00 8.95
CA GLY A 174 0.28 12.97 10.23
C GLY A 174 -1.08 12.26 10.13
N GLU A 175 -1.84 12.52 9.06
CA GLU A 175 -3.11 11.85 8.80
C GLU A 175 -2.94 10.37 8.47
N PHE A 176 -1.95 10.02 7.63
CA PHE A 176 -1.62 8.62 7.33
C PHE A 176 -1.39 7.81 8.61
N PHE A 177 -0.55 8.33 9.51
CA PHE A 177 -0.24 7.65 10.76
C PHE A 177 -1.41 7.59 11.74
N THR A 178 -2.27 8.60 11.76
CA THR A 178 -3.50 8.57 12.57
C THR A 178 -4.46 7.49 12.05
N ALA A 179 -4.59 7.36 10.73
CA ALA A 179 -5.45 6.37 10.09
C ALA A 179 -4.90 4.94 10.11
N CYS A 180 -3.61 4.76 10.45
CA CYS A 180 -2.94 3.47 10.41
C CYS A 180 -3.65 2.38 11.23
N SER A 181 -4.18 2.69 12.42
CA SER A 181 -4.87 1.67 13.24
C SER A 181 -6.16 1.15 12.61
N ALA A 182 -6.90 2.01 11.88
CA ALA A 182 -8.07 1.60 11.12
C ALA A 182 -7.66 0.78 9.88
N LEU A 183 -6.58 1.19 9.20
CA LEU A 183 -6.10 0.59 7.95
C LEU A 183 -5.34 -0.73 8.15
N MET A 184 -4.77 -0.96 9.34
CA MET A 184 -4.04 -2.19 9.69
C MET A 184 -4.92 -3.29 10.28
N ASN A 185 -6.19 -3.00 10.57
CA ASN A 185 -7.15 -4.01 11.01
C ASN A 185 -7.77 -4.74 9.83
N ALA A 186 -8.07 -6.03 10.03
CA ALA A 186 -8.59 -6.97 9.02
C ALA A 186 -9.80 -6.46 8.20
N GLY A 187 -10.58 -5.52 8.72
CA GLY A 187 -11.72 -4.90 8.02
C GLY A 187 -11.34 -4.12 6.77
N VAL A 188 -10.20 -3.43 6.75
CA VAL A 188 -9.74 -2.67 5.56
C VAL A 188 -9.19 -3.60 4.47
N HIS A 189 -8.68 -4.77 4.86
CA HIS A 189 -8.30 -5.82 3.91
C HIS A 189 -9.54 -6.47 3.28
N ALA A 190 -10.61 -6.68 4.05
CA ALA A 190 -11.89 -7.12 3.53
C ALA A 190 -12.52 -6.07 2.58
N ASP A 191 -12.41 -4.78 2.91
CA ASP A 191 -12.89 -3.68 2.06
C ASP A 191 -12.06 -3.50 0.78
N ASN A 192 -10.74 -3.71 0.83
CA ASN A 192 -9.89 -3.68 -0.38
C ASN A 192 -10.12 -4.91 -1.27
N PHE A 193 -10.36 -6.09 -0.66
CA PHE A 193 -10.78 -7.28 -1.40
C PHE A 193 -12.15 -7.03 -2.05
N SER A 194 -13.13 -6.53 -1.29
CA SER A 194 -14.46 -6.09 -1.76
C SER A 194 -14.39 -5.05 -2.89
N ASN A 195 -13.52 -4.03 -2.75
CA ASN A 195 -13.32 -3.00 -3.77
C ASN A 195 -12.78 -3.60 -5.08
N ARG A 196 -11.92 -4.63 -5.04
CA ARG A 196 -11.49 -5.34 -6.26
C ARG A 196 -12.68 -5.99 -6.97
N PHE A 197 -13.62 -6.61 -6.23
CA PHE A 197 -14.84 -7.16 -6.84
C PHE A 197 -15.76 -6.07 -7.40
N ARG A 198 -15.94 -4.97 -6.67
CA ARG A 198 -16.78 -3.85 -7.13
C ARG A 198 -16.23 -3.23 -8.41
N ILE A 199 -14.93 -2.96 -8.45
CA ILE A 199 -14.25 -2.40 -9.61
C ILE A 199 -14.37 -3.35 -10.81
N ASN A 200 -14.10 -4.65 -10.63
CA ASN A 200 -14.24 -5.64 -11.71
C ASN A 200 -15.69 -5.71 -12.24
N ARG A 201 -16.68 -5.71 -11.34
CA ARG A 201 -18.10 -5.73 -11.72
C ARG A 201 -18.53 -4.47 -12.48
N GLU A 202 -18.05 -3.29 -12.07
CA GLU A 202 -18.32 -2.04 -12.79
C GLU A 202 -17.69 -2.04 -14.19
N TYR A 203 -16.49 -2.60 -14.34
CA TYR A 203 -15.85 -2.75 -15.64
C TYR A 203 -16.55 -3.78 -16.54
N GLU A 204 -17.04 -4.90 -16.00
CA GLU A 204 -17.87 -5.85 -16.73
C GLU A 204 -19.19 -5.23 -17.19
N PHE A 205 -19.84 -4.47 -16.31
CA PHE A 205 -21.07 -3.75 -16.66
C PHE A 205 -20.83 -2.72 -17.77
N ARG A 206 -19.73 -1.96 -17.69
CA ARG A 206 -19.32 -1.02 -18.74
C ARG A 206 -19.01 -1.75 -20.05
N ALA A 207 -18.31 -2.88 -20.01
CA ALA A 207 -18.02 -3.69 -21.20
C ALA A 207 -19.30 -4.26 -21.84
N ALA A 208 -20.24 -4.74 -21.03
CA ALA A 208 -21.54 -5.24 -21.49
C ALA A 208 -22.42 -4.10 -22.07
N ALA A 209 -22.42 -2.93 -21.44
CA ALA A 209 -23.10 -1.74 -21.94
C ALA A 209 -22.49 -1.23 -23.25
N SER A 210 -21.16 -1.13 -23.34
CA SER A 210 -20.44 -0.77 -24.57
C SER A 210 -20.69 -1.77 -25.71
N GLY A 211 -20.74 -3.07 -25.41
CA GLY A 211 -21.07 -4.10 -26.40
C GLY A 211 -22.50 -3.99 -26.92
N LYS A 212 -23.48 -3.64 -26.06
CA LYS A 212 -24.87 -3.37 -26.48
C LYS A 212 -25.01 -2.06 -27.28
N LEU A 213 -24.09 -1.12 -27.08
CA LEU A 213 -24.05 0.17 -27.80
C LEU A 213 -23.22 0.11 -29.09
N GLY A 214 -22.69 -1.06 -29.47
CA GLY A 214 -21.91 -1.23 -30.70
C GLY A 214 -20.56 -0.54 -30.70
N ILE A 215 -20.03 -0.19 -29.52
CA ILE A 215 -18.69 0.40 -29.37
C ILE A 215 -17.68 -0.74 -29.37
N ASP A 216 -16.88 -0.84 -30.43
CA ASP A 216 -15.79 -1.81 -30.55
C ASP A 216 -14.70 -1.54 -29.50
N ASN A 217 -14.85 -2.19 -28.35
CA ASN A 217 -13.76 -2.33 -27.39
C ASN A 217 -12.82 -3.42 -27.91
N GLY A 218 -11.81 -2.99 -28.67
CA GLY A 218 -10.78 -3.81 -29.34
C GLY A 218 -10.66 -5.26 -28.86
N SER A 219 -10.98 -6.17 -29.78
CA SER A 219 -10.72 -7.61 -29.68
C SER A 219 -9.25 -7.86 -29.37
N GLY A 220 -8.94 -8.29 -28.14
CA GLY A 220 -7.59 -8.73 -27.78
C GLY A 220 -7.24 -8.78 -26.30
N ASN A 221 -8.04 -8.20 -25.40
CA ASN A 221 -7.68 -8.19 -23.97
C ASN A 221 -8.90 -8.37 -23.06
N ARG A 222 -9.63 -9.47 -23.26
CA ARG A 222 -10.60 -9.95 -22.27
C ARG A 222 -9.85 -10.86 -21.30
N THR A 223 -9.94 -10.51 -20.02
CA THR A 223 -9.50 -11.23 -18.81
C THR A 223 -8.11 -10.88 -18.25
N ASN A 224 -8.12 -10.50 -16.97
CA ASN A 224 -7.01 -10.25 -16.03
C ASN A 224 -6.23 -8.92 -16.13
N PHE A 225 -6.87 -7.83 -15.68
CA PHE A 225 -6.15 -6.57 -15.41
C PHE A 225 -5.73 -6.36 -13.94
N VAL A 226 -5.99 -7.30 -13.04
CA VAL A 226 -5.45 -7.25 -11.66
C VAL A 226 -5.03 -8.65 -11.18
N ASN A 227 -4.14 -9.32 -11.90
CA ASN A 227 -3.39 -10.43 -11.32
C ASN A 227 -1.91 -10.31 -11.71
N ARG A 228 -1.09 -9.70 -10.84
CA ARG A 228 0.37 -9.86 -10.89
C ARG A 228 0.76 -10.95 -9.91
N SER A 229 0.52 -12.20 -10.30
CA SER A 229 1.12 -13.36 -9.65
C SER A 229 2.43 -13.69 -10.37
N ASN A 230 3.50 -13.78 -9.59
CA ASN A 230 4.81 -14.23 -10.02
C ASN A 230 4.84 -15.76 -9.90
N GLY A 231 5.02 -16.45 -11.03
CA GLY A 231 5.50 -17.84 -11.13
C GLY A 231 4.90 -18.88 -10.18
N GLY A 232 3.78 -19.50 -10.58
CA GLY A 232 3.25 -20.71 -9.96
C GLY A 232 1.93 -21.11 -10.61
N THR A 233 1.85 -22.36 -11.07
CA THR A 233 0.76 -22.97 -11.84
C THR A 233 -0.63 -22.57 -11.31
N THR A 234 -1.35 -21.77 -12.10
CA THR A 234 -2.70 -21.31 -11.80
C THR A 234 -3.72 -22.42 -12.06
N GLN A 235 -4.32 -22.98 -11.01
CA GLN A 235 -5.71 -23.42 -11.10
C GLN A 235 -6.60 -22.24 -10.69
N ASN A 236 -7.31 -21.69 -11.66
CA ASN A 236 -8.34 -20.69 -11.42
C ASN A 236 -9.44 -21.35 -10.57
N ILE A 237 -9.71 -20.80 -9.38
CA ILE A 237 -10.83 -21.21 -8.51
C ILE A 237 -12.21 -20.90 -9.15
N TRP A 238 -12.23 -20.27 -10.33
CA TRP A 238 -13.45 -19.95 -11.09
C TRP A 238 -13.43 -20.47 -12.52
N ASP A 239 -12.77 -21.60 -12.79
CA ASP A 239 -13.07 -22.38 -14.01
C ASP A 239 -14.42 -23.10 -13.84
N ILE A 240 -15.49 -22.32 -13.65
CA ILE A 240 -16.85 -22.81 -13.87
C ILE A 240 -17.02 -22.82 -15.37
N LYS A 241 -16.76 -23.99 -15.98
CA LYS A 241 -17.22 -24.29 -17.33
C LYS A 241 -18.66 -23.83 -17.44
N THR A 242 -18.92 -22.82 -18.27
CA THR A 242 -20.30 -22.40 -18.49
C THR A 242 -21.01 -23.55 -19.21
N PRO A 243 -22.29 -23.85 -18.92
CA PRO A 243 -23.01 -24.96 -19.56
C PRO A 243 -23.05 -24.87 -21.09
N THR A 244 -22.73 -23.70 -21.65
CA THR A 244 -22.63 -23.44 -23.08
C THR A 244 -21.31 -23.85 -23.72
N ASP A 245 -20.24 -24.08 -22.96
CA ASP A 245 -18.93 -24.47 -23.50
C ASP A 245 -18.88 -25.95 -23.93
N ASN A 246 -19.92 -26.73 -23.65
CA ASN A 246 -20.07 -28.12 -24.10
C ASN A 246 -20.96 -28.28 -25.36
N LEU A 247 -21.39 -27.19 -26.01
CA LEU A 247 -22.28 -27.27 -27.18
C LEU A 247 -21.55 -27.25 -28.54
N THR A 248 -20.23 -27.37 -28.57
CA THR A 248 -19.47 -27.46 -29.83
C THR A 248 -18.40 -28.54 -29.79
N ASN A 249 -18.80 -29.79 -29.58
CA ASN A 249 -18.17 -30.93 -30.24
C ASN A 249 -19.01 -32.21 -30.06
N ASP A 250 -20.11 -32.31 -30.80
CA ASP A 250 -20.79 -33.58 -31.02
C ASP A 250 -20.61 -33.99 -32.49
N ASN A 251 -19.56 -34.77 -32.73
CA ASN A 251 -19.55 -35.73 -33.83
C ASN A 251 -19.76 -37.11 -33.21
N GLY A 252 -21.03 -37.50 -33.10
CA GLY A 252 -21.43 -38.91 -32.98
C GLY A 252 -21.84 -39.39 -31.59
N GLY A 253 -23.16 -39.44 -31.37
CA GLY A 253 -23.81 -40.62 -30.79
C GLY A 253 -24.22 -40.56 -29.32
N GLY A 254 -25.43 -40.04 -29.07
CA GLY A 254 -26.47 -40.72 -28.26
C GLY A 254 -26.37 -40.71 -26.73
N SER A 255 -27.35 -40.03 -26.11
CA SER A 255 -28.19 -40.49 -24.97
C SER A 255 -27.47 -40.90 -23.67
N LEU A 256 -27.61 -40.21 -22.53
CA LEU A 256 -28.82 -40.05 -21.72
C LEU A 256 -28.68 -38.83 -20.79
N ALA A 257 -29.74 -38.04 -20.68
CA ALA A 257 -29.87 -37.04 -19.62
C ALA A 257 -30.27 -37.75 -18.31
N GLU A 258 -29.50 -37.54 -17.24
CA GLU A 258 -30.01 -37.66 -15.88
C GLU A 258 -30.14 -36.25 -15.29
N THR A 259 -31.36 -35.72 -15.38
CA THR A 259 -31.83 -34.63 -14.54
C THR A 259 -31.78 -35.06 -13.08
N SER A 260 -30.93 -34.43 -12.27
CA SER A 260 -31.05 -34.46 -10.82
C SER A 260 -31.64 -33.13 -10.34
N THR A 261 -32.94 -33.16 -10.03
CA THR A 261 -33.65 -32.10 -9.30
C THR A 261 -33.32 -32.24 -7.81
N ALA A 262 -32.55 -31.31 -7.25
CA ALA A 262 -32.50 -31.14 -5.81
C ALA A 262 -33.58 -30.13 -5.40
N SER A 263 -34.59 -30.63 -4.68
CA SER A 263 -35.74 -29.89 -4.15
C SER A 263 -35.36 -29.06 -2.92
N PHE A 264 -35.97 -27.87 -2.83
CA PHE A 264 -35.91 -26.93 -1.71
C PHE A 264 -36.71 -27.44 -0.49
N ASP A 265 -36.31 -28.54 0.13
CA ASP A 265 -37.05 -29.12 1.27
C ASP A 265 -36.14 -29.63 2.39
N ALA A 266 -35.20 -28.79 2.82
CA ALA A 266 -34.38 -29.05 4.03
C ALA A 266 -34.23 -27.80 4.91
N LEU A 267 -35.29 -27.00 5.02
CA LEU A 267 -35.35 -25.77 5.83
C LEU A 267 -36.47 -25.80 6.89
N SER A 268 -36.86 -26.99 7.34
CA SER A 268 -37.85 -27.17 8.42
C SER A 268 -37.36 -27.93 9.64
N ASP A 269 -36.08 -28.33 9.70
CA ASP A 269 -35.55 -29.11 10.84
C ASP A 269 -34.65 -28.30 11.79
N LEU A 270 -34.99 -27.02 11.97
CA LEU A 270 -34.35 -26.15 12.96
C LEU A 270 -35.39 -25.27 13.66
N MET A 271 -36.31 -25.90 14.38
CA MET A 271 -37.00 -25.37 15.57
C MET A 271 -37.20 -26.48 16.60
#